data_AF-A0A920V8K3-F1
#
_entry.id   AF-A0A920V8K3-F1
#
_cell.length_a   1.000
_cell.length_b   1.000
_cell.length_c   1.000
_cell.angle_alpha   90.00
_cell.angle_beta   90.00
_cell.angle_gamma   90.00
#
_symmetry.space_group_name_H-M   'P 1'
#
loop_
_entity.id
_entity.type
_entity.pdbx_description
1 polymer ?
#
loop_
_entity_poly.entity_id
_entity_poly.type
_entity_poly.pdbx_seq_one_letter_code
_entity_poly.pdbx_strand_id
1 'polypeptide(L)'
;MKDQLKTLGFGYDWTRELATCDPDYYRWEQWMFTRLYEKGLAYRDKALVNWDPVENTVLANEQVIDGKGWRSGAVVERRELPQWFLKITDYCEELLSGLDDLDWPEQVKVMQRNWIGRSEGVEIVFAVSNPKDVISVYTTGPDTLFGATYMALAPEHPLVQSVAENDPKGSGIHREHKITIRF
;
A
#
# COMPACT_ATOMS: atom_id res chain seq x y z
N MET A 1 -9.12 -20.19 -26.95
CA MET A 1 -9.48 -21.04 -25.80
C MET A 1 -10.94 -21.52 -25.84
N LYS A 2 -11.91 -20.70 -26.27
CA LYS A 2 -13.33 -21.08 -26.33
C LYS A 2 -13.61 -22.43 -26.99
N ASP A 3 -13.08 -22.67 -28.18
CA ASP A 3 -13.31 -23.93 -28.91
C ASP A 3 -12.70 -25.13 -28.18
N GLN A 4 -11.54 -24.96 -27.53
CA GLN A 4 -10.94 -26.02 -26.70
C GLN A 4 -11.84 -26.38 -25.52
N LEU A 5 -12.43 -25.40 -24.84
CA LEU A 5 -13.36 -25.63 -23.73
C LEU A 5 -14.64 -26.34 -24.18
N LYS A 6 -15.16 -26.00 -25.37
CA LYS A 6 -16.28 -26.70 -25.99
C LYS A 6 -15.94 -28.15 -26.33
N THR A 7 -14.76 -28.39 -26.90
CA THR A 7 -14.28 -29.75 -27.23
C THR A 7 -14.10 -30.61 -25.98
N LEU A 8 -13.69 -30.02 -24.86
CA LEU A 8 -13.60 -30.71 -23.56
C LEU A 8 -14.98 -30.99 -22.92
N GLY A 9 -16.08 -30.52 -23.52
CA GLY A 9 -17.43 -30.79 -23.05
C GLY A 9 -17.87 -29.93 -21.86
N PHE A 10 -17.23 -28.79 -21.61
CA PHE A 10 -17.66 -27.90 -20.53
C PHE A 10 -19.00 -27.22 -20.87
N GLY A 11 -20.00 -27.45 -20.03
CA GLY A 11 -21.36 -26.92 -20.16
C GLY A 11 -21.53 -25.47 -19.69
N TYR A 12 -20.73 -24.54 -20.21
CA TYR A 12 -20.90 -23.11 -19.91
C TYR A 12 -22.12 -22.52 -20.63
N ASP A 13 -22.81 -21.60 -19.96
CA ASP A 13 -23.82 -20.75 -20.60
C ASP A 13 -23.13 -19.64 -21.42
N TRP A 14 -22.83 -19.94 -22.68
CA TRP A 14 -22.18 -19.02 -23.61
C TRP A 14 -23.01 -17.78 -23.95
N THR A 15 -24.29 -17.72 -23.57
CA THR A 15 -25.11 -16.51 -23.73
C THR A 15 -24.70 -15.40 -22.74
N ARG A 16 -23.94 -15.74 -21.70
CA ARG A 16 -23.42 -14.83 -20.67
C ARG A 16 -21.92 -14.57 -20.80
N GLU A 17 -21.35 -14.88 -21.96
CA GLU A 17 -19.94 -14.61 -22.23
C GLU A 17 -19.67 -13.10 -22.20
N LEU A 18 -18.54 -12.73 -21.59
CA LEU A 18 -18.07 -11.36 -21.50
C LEU A 18 -16.58 -11.30 -21.80
N ALA A 19 -16.14 -10.18 -22.37
CA ALA A 19 -14.73 -9.86 -22.57
C ALA A 19 -14.44 -8.50 -21.92
N THR A 20 -13.53 -8.46 -20.96
CA THR A 20 -13.27 -7.24 -20.16
C THR A 20 -12.65 -6.10 -20.96
N CYS A 21 -12.07 -6.40 -22.13
CA CYS A 21 -11.54 -5.40 -23.06
C CYS A 21 -12.61 -4.84 -24.02
N ASP A 22 -13.82 -5.37 -24.02
CA ASP A 22 -14.92 -4.89 -24.86
C ASP A 22 -15.47 -3.55 -24.32
N PRO A 23 -15.67 -2.51 -25.16
CA PRO A 23 -16.30 -1.26 -24.76
C PRO A 23 -17.65 -1.42 -24.06
N ASP A 24 -18.46 -2.42 -24.46
CA ASP A 24 -19.75 -2.68 -23.84
C ASP A 24 -19.63 -3.20 -22.40
N TYR A 25 -18.45 -3.73 -22.03
CA TYR A 25 -18.10 -4.12 -20.67
C TYR A 25 -17.44 -2.97 -19.89
N TYR A 26 -16.29 -2.47 -20.34
CA TYR A 26 -15.49 -1.53 -19.53
C TYR A 26 -16.15 -0.15 -19.35
N ARG A 27 -17.17 0.19 -20.16
CA ARG A 27 -18.02 1.37 -19.91
C ARG A 27 -18.63 1.36 -18.50
N TRP A 28 -18.89 0.18 -17.93
CA TRP A 28 -19.42 0.03 -16.58
C TRP A 28 -18.35 0.24 -15.52
N GLU A 29 -17.11 -0.12 -15.80
CA GLU A 29 -15.96 0.19 -14.93
C GLU A 29 -15.69 1.70 -14.90
N GLN A 30 -15.75 2.37 -16.07
CA GLN A 30 -15.66 3.83 -16.17
C GLN A 30 -16.78 4.50 -15.37
N TRP A 31 -18.03 4.04 -15.55
CA TRP A 31 -19.16 4.52 -14.78
C TRP A 31 -18.95 4.31 -13.27
N MET A 32 -18.59 3.10 -12.84
CA MET A 32 -18.31 2.81 -11.43
C MET A 32 -17.21 3.72 -10.86
N PHE A 33 -16.12 3.91 -11.59
CA PHE A 33 -15.02 4.78 -11.20
C PHE A 33 -15.47 6.22 -10.98
N THR A 34 -16.29 6.78 -11.90
CA THR A 34 -16.83 8.13 -11.71
C THR A 34 -17.69 8.25 -10.46
N ARG A 35 -18.48 7.21 -10.13
CA ARG A 35 -19.28 7.18 -8.90
C ARG A 35 -18.41 7.09 -7.65
N LEU A 36 -17.33 6.32 -7.67
CA LEU A 36 -16.36 6.26 -6.58
C LEU A 36 -15.66 7.60 -6.39
N TYR A 37 -15.31 8.27 -7.48
CA TYR A 37 -14.73 9.61 -7.46
C TYR A 37 -15.68 10.64 -6.86
N GLU A 38 -16.95 10.67 -7.30
CA GLU A 38 -18.00 11.53 -6.73
C GLU A 38 -18.20 11.32 -5.22
N LYS A 39 -18.00 10.08 -4.74
CA LYS A 39 -18.09 9.73 -3.32
C LYS A 39 -16.79 9.96 -2.54
N GLY A 40 -15.73 10.44 -3.18
CA GLY A 40 -14.42 10.65 -2.55
C GLY A 40 -13.65 9.37 -2.22
N LEU A 41 -14.05 8.23 -2.80
CA LEU A 41 -13.41 6.92 -2.66
C LEU A 41 -12.36 6.64 -3.73
N ALA A 42 -12.40 7.36 -4.86
CA ALA A 42 -11.31 7.42 -5.82
C ALA A 42 -10.68 8.82 -5.77
N TYR A 43 -9.35 8.89 -5.74
CA TYR A 43 -8.63 10.17 -5.65
C TYR A 43 -7.28 10.09 -6.35
N ARG A 44 -6.70 11.25 -6.66
CA ARG A 44 -5.37 11.36 -7.27
C ARG A 44 -4.43 12.04 -6.30
N ASP A 45 -3.28 11.43 -6.06
CA ASP A 45 -2.25 11.95 -5.16
C ASP A 45 -0.85 11.66 -5.68
N LYS A 46 0.14 12.42 -5.21
CA LYS A 46 1.56 12.20 -5.51
C LYS A 46 2.15 11.31 -4.43
N ALA A 47 2.55 10.10 -4.81
CA ALA A 47 3.07 9.11 -3.87
C ALA A 47 4.30 8.39 -4.42
N LEU A 48 5.08 7.79 -3.51
CA LEU A 48 6.13 6.84 -3.84
C LEU A 48 5.50 5.49 -4.21
N VAL A 49 5.43 5.24 -5.51
CA VAL A 49 4.80 4.04 -6.08
C VAL A 49 5.85 3.00 -6.48
N ASN A 50 5.40 1.75 -6.53
CA ASN A 50 6.18 0.64 -7.09
C ASN A 50 6.21 0.79 -8.61
N TRP A 51 7.39 0.75 -9.22
CA TRP A 51 7.58 0.84 -10.67
C TRP A 51 8.28 -0.41 -11.19
N ASP A 52 7.69 -1.02 -12.22
CA ASP A 52 8.29 -2.13 -12.95
C ASP A 52 9.05 -1.58 -14.18
N PRO A 53 10.39 -1.69 -14.23
CA PRO A 53 11.18 -1.15 -15.34
C PRO A 53 11.03 -1.95 -16.65
N VAL A 54 10.55 -3.19 -16.59
CA VAL A 54 10.31 -4.03 -17.77
C VAL A 54 8.93 -3.75 -18.35
N GLU A 55 7.90 -3.71 -17.50
CA GLU A 55 6.52 -3.41 -17.94
C GLU A 55 6.30 -1.91 -18.19
N ASN A 56 7.22 -1.05 -17.73
CA ASN A 56 7.13 0.41 -17.83
C ASN A 56 5.82 0.96 -17.27
N THR A 57 5.39 0.44 -16.13
CA THR A 57 4.16 0.84 -15.45
C THR A 57 4.32 0.80 -13.93
N VAL A 58 3.40 1.48 -13.25
CA VAL A 58 3.24 1.37 -11.81
C VAL A 58 2.56 0.04 -11.45
N LEU A 59 2.92 -0.50 -10.28
CA LEU A 59 2.33 -1.71 -9.72
C LEU A 59 1.64 -1.40 -8.37
N ALA A 60 0.52 -2.07 -8.11
CA ALA A 60 -0.06 -2.11 -6.78
C ALA A 60 0.85 -2.91 -5.83
N ASN A 61 0.67 -2.75 -4.51
CA ASN A 61 1.47 -3.49 -3.52
C ASN A 61 1.28 -5.02 -3.68
N GLU A 62 0.07 -5.44 -4.03
CA GLU A 62 -0.34 -6.82 -4.26
C GLU A 62 0.34 -7.45 -5.49
N GLN A 63 0.84 -6.63 -6.42
CA GLN A 63 1.54 -7.08 -7.64
C GLN A 63 3.05 -7.17 -7.45
N VAL A 64 3.54 -6.91 -6.23
CA VAL A 64 4.95 -7.04 -5.85
C VAL A 64 5.13 -8.27 -4.96
N ILE A 65 5.86 -9.27 -5.45
CA ILE A 65 6.15 -10.51 -4.75
C ILE A 65 7.64 -10.57 -4.49
N ASP A 66 8.05 -10.63 -3.21
CA ASP A 66 9.47 -10.64 -2.79
C ASP A 66 10.30 -9.50 -3.41
N GLY A 67 9.71 -8.30 -3.48
CA GLY A 67 10.35 -7.10 -4.05
C GLY A 67 10.45 -7.10 -5.58
N LYS A 68 9.76 -8.02 -6.26
CA LYS A 68 9.78 -8.17 -7.72
C LYS A 68 8.38 -8.07 -8.33
N GLY A 69 8.31 -7.63 -9.59
CA GLY A 69 7.06 -7.61 -10.34
C GLY A 69 6.52 -9.03 -10.53
N TRP A 70 5.24 -9.24 -10.23
CA TRP A 70 4.58 -10.56 -10.27
C TRP A 70 4.64 -11.30 -11.62
N ARG A 71 4.76 -10.57 -12.73
CA ARG A 71 4.80 -11.12 -14.10
C ARG A 71 6.19 -11.07 -14.70
N SER A 72 6.84 -9.91 -14.61
CA SER A 72 8.17 -9.68 -15.19
C SER A 72 9.30 -10.36 -14.38
N GLY A 73 9.11 -10.54 -13.07
CA GLY A 73 10.17 -10.93 -12.13
C GLY A 73 11.25 -9.86 -11.94
N ALA A 74 11.08 -8.66 -12.51
CA ALA A 74 12.03 -7.56 -12.40
C ALA A 74 12.04 -6.99 -10.98
N VAL A 75 13.21 -6.53 -10.53
CA VAL A 75 13.32 -5.82 -9.25
C VAL A 75 12.55 -4.51 -9.35
N VAL A 76 11.64 -4.29 -8.41
CA VAL A 76 10.78 -3.12 -8.38
C VAL A 76 11.56 -1.90 -7.91
N GLU A 77 11.39 -0.79 -8.61
CA GLU A 77 11.95 0.52 -8.25
C GLU A 77 10.89 1.35 -7.51
N ARG A 78 11.34 2.33 -6.71
CA ARG A 78 10.46 3.36 -6.13
C ARG A 78 10.53 4.63 -6.98
N ARG A 79 9.39 5.15 -7.42
CA ARG A 79 9.29 6.42 -8.15
C ARG A 79 8.19 7.29 -7.57
N GLU A 80 8.41 8.60 -7.56
CA GLU A 80 7.42 9.56 -7.10
C GLU A 80 6.59 10.04 -8.30
N LEU A 81 5.31 9.66 -8.36
CA LEU A 81 4.44 9.97 -9.49
C LEU A 81 3.01 10.29 -9.02
N PRO A 82 2.29 11.19 -9.71
CA PRO A 82 0.87 11.40 -9.45
C PRO A 82 0.06 10.22 -10.00
N GLN A 83 -0.62 9.47 -9.14
CA GLN A 83 -1.38 8.26 -9.48
C GLN A 83 -2.80 8.30 -8.91
N TRP A 84 -3.67 7.45 -9.47
CA TRP A 84 -5.01 7.23 -8.96
C TRP A 84 -5.01 6.14 -7.89
N PHE A 85 -5.76 6.37 -6.82
CA PHE A 85 -5.90 5.46 -5.71
C PHE A 85 -7.39 5.23 -5.39
N LEU A 86 -7.70 4.04 -4.89
CA LEU A 86 -8.99 3.70 -4.31
C LEU A 86 -8.84 3.59 -2.79
N LYS A 87 -9.72 4.23 -2.03
CA LYS A 87 -9.75 4.19 -0.57
C LYS A 87 -10.32 2.89 -0.04
N ILE A 88 -9.69 1.77 -0.39
CA ILE A 88 -10.03 0.46 0.16
C ILE A 88 -9.81 0.42 1.69
N THR A 89 -8.92 1.27 2.20
CA THR A 89 -8.64 1.44 3.63
C THR A 89 -9.87 1.85 4.44
N ASP A 90 -10.79 2.61 3.85
CA ASP A 90 -12.04 3.03 4.50
C ASP A 90 -12.96 1.82 4.77
N TYR A 91 -12.71 0.69 4.10
CA TYR A 91 -13.45 -0.56 4.22
C TYR A 91 -12.67 -1.66 4.98
N CYS A 92 -11.47 -1.39 5.51
CA CYS A 92 -10.65 -2.42 6.16
C CYS A 92 -11.36 -3.13 7.32
N GLU A 93 -12.15 -2.40 8.12
CA GLU A 93 -12.89 -2.99 9.24
C GLU A 93 -13.98 -3.94 8.74
N GLU A 94 -14.78 -3.51 7.76
CA GLU A 94 -15.84 -4.32 7.16
C GLU A 94 -15.26 -5.56 6.46
N LEU A 95 -14.16 -5.37 5.71
CA LEU A 95 -13.46 -6.47 5.05
C LEU A 95 -12.92 -7.48 6.07
N LEU A 96 -12.42 -7.02 7.22
CA LEU A 96 -11.89 -7.89 8.26
C LEU A 96 -13.00 -8.66 8.99
N SER A 97 -14.04 -7.95 9.46
CA SER A 97 -15.16 -8.57 10.16
C SER A 97 -15.96 -9.51 9.26
N GLY A 98 -16.09 -9.16 7.98
CA GLY A 98 -16.82 -9.96 7.00
C GLY A 98 -16.18 -11.33 6.71
N LEU A 99 -14.90 -11.54 7.04
CA LEU A 99 -14.24 -12.84 6.86
C LEU A 99 -14.81 -13.94 7.76
N ASP A 100 -15.39 -13.57 8.91
CA ASP A 100 -15.85 -14.55 9.90
C ASP A 100 -17.09 -15.31 9.39
N ASP A 101 -17.97 -14.64 8.65
CA ASP A 101 -19.22 -15.18 8.13
C ASP A 101 -19.07 -15.96 6.79
N LEU A 102 -17.89 -15.92 6.15
CA LEU A 102 -17.66 -16.57 4.86
C LEU A 102 -17.36 -18.06 4.99
N ASP A 103 -17.98 -18.90 4.16
CA ASP A 103 -17.61 -20.32 4.01
C ASP A 103 -16.40 -20.49 3.07
N TRP A 104 -15.26 -19.90 3.48
CA TRP A 104 -14.00 -19.92 2.74
C TRP A 104 -12.94 -20.76 3.45
N PRO A 105 -11.95 -21.33 2.71
CA PRO A 105 -10.83 -22.02 3.32
C PRO A 105 -10.08 -21.12 4.30
N GLU A 106 -9.77 -21.63 5.50
CA GLU A 106 -9.14 -20.83 6.56
C GLU A 106 -7.80 -20.24 6.14
N GLN A 107 -7.04 -20.93 5.28
CA GLN A 107 -5.79 -20.41 4.72
C GLN A 107 -5.99 -19.07 3.98
N VAL A 108 -7.09 -18.95 3.22
CA VAL A 108 -7.41 -17.71 2.49
C VAL A 108 -7.79 -16.60 3.47
N LYS A 109 -8.60 -16.93 4.50
CA LYS A 109 -8.98 -15.96 5.54
C LYS A 109 -7.75 -15.43 6.28
N VAL A 110 -6.85 -16.31 6.71
CA VAL A 110 -5.59 -15.95 7.38
C VAL A 110 -4.71 -15.06 6.50
N MET A 111 -4.58 -15.38 5.20
CA MET A 111 -3.83 -14.54 4.26
C MET A 111 -4.42 -13.12 4.17
N GLN A 112 -5.74 -12.99 4.10
CA GLN A 112 -6.42 -11.69 4.05
C GLN A 112 -6.26 -10.92 5.37
N ARG A 113 -6.44 -11.57 6.53
CA ARG A 113 -6.24 -10.94 7.86
C ARG A 113 -4.82 -10.41 8.01
N ASN A 114 -3.82 -11.20 7.59
CA ASN A 114 -2.42 -10.80 7.64
C ASN A 114 -2.09 -9.69 6.64
N TRP A 115 -2.72 -9.69 5.45
CA TRP A 115 -2.55 -8.64 4.45
C TRP A 115 -3.14 -7.30 4.90
N ILE A 116 -4.35 -7.32 5.47
CA ILE A 116 -4.99 -6.12 6.05
C ILE A 116 -4.18 -5.60 7.24
N GLY A 117 -3.66 -6.50 8.09
CA GLY A 117 -2.67 -6.17 9.10
C GLY A 117 -3.16 -5.17 10.15
N ARG A 118 -4.43 -5.28 10.59
CA ARG A 118 -4.98 -4.42 11.65
C ARG A 118 -4.13 -4.52 12.91
N SER A 119 -3.71 -3.37 13.41
CA SER A 119 -3.03 -3.26 14.69
C SER A 119 -3.72 -2.19 15.53
N GLU A 120 -3.71 -2.38 16.85
CA GLU A 120 -4.16 -1.38 17.81
C GLU A 120 -2.95 -0.88 18.59
N GLY A 121 -2.88 0.43 18.76
CA GLY A 121 -1.73 1.09 19.33
C GLY A 121 -2.06 2.51 19.74
N VAL A 122 -1.02 3.24 20.12
CA VAL A 122 -1.14 4.65 20.51
C VAL A 122 -0.18 5.48 19.68
N GLU A 123 -0.59 6.72 19.45
CA GLU A 123 0.29 7.76 18.93
C GLU A 123 0.92 8.51 20.11
N ILE A 124 2.25 8.58 20.11
CA ILE A 124 3.05 9.25 21.14
C ILE A 124 3.73 10.44 20.49
N VAL A 125 3.56 11.62 21.08
CA VAL A 125 4.15 12.87 20.59
C VAL A 125 5.42 13.18 21.38
N PHE A 126 6.55 13.21 20.69
CA PHE A 126 7.85 13.60 21.25
C PHE A 126 8.15 15.05 20.91
N ALA A 127 8.47 15.84 21.93
CA ALA A 127 8.99 17.19 21.74
C ALA A 127 10.46 17.12 21.30
N VAL A 128 10.81 17.87 20.26
CA VAL A 128 12.20 18.01 19.81
C VAL A 128 12.79 19.29 20.41
N SER A 129 14.12 19.35 20.54
CA SER A 129 14.85 20.49 21.13
C SER A 129 14.49 21.85 20.50
N ASN A 130 13.98 21.87 19.27
CA ASN A 130 13.37 23.05 18.67
C ASN A 130 11.85 23.07 19.00
N PRO A 131 11.33 24.05 19.76
CA PRO A 131 9.96 24.02 20.32
C PRO A 131 8.81 24.01 19.30
N LYS A 132 9.10 24.23 18.01
CA LYS A 132 8.10 24.23 16.93
C LYS A 132 7.93 22.86 16.27
N ASP A 133 8.88 21.95 16.48
CA ASP A 133 8.90 20.66 15.81
C ASP A 133 8.53 19.56 16.82
N VAL A 134 7.46 18.84 16.51
CA VAL A 134 7.04 17.65 17.26
C VAL A 134 7.11 16.44 16.34
N ILE A 135 7.44 15.28 16.91
CA ILE A 135 7.43 14.01 16.17
C ILE A 135 6.37 13.11 16.77
N SER A 136 5.35 12.78 15.98
CA SER A 136 4.37 11.76 16.33
C SER A 136 4.85 10.38 15.88
N VAL A 137 4.79 9.41 16.79
CA VAL A 137 5.17 8.01 16.54
C VAL A 137 4.02 7.10 16.92
N TYR A 138 3.62 6.22 16.01
CA TYR A 138 2.69 5.13 16.31
C TYR A 138 3.43 3.92 16.88
N THR A 139 2.91 3.33 17.96
CA THR A 139 3.42 2.08 18.53
C THR A 139 2.29 1.20 19.06
N THR A 140 2.41 -0.11 18.84
CA THR A 140 1.51 -1.12 19.45
C THR A 140 1.99 -1.57 20.82
N GLY A 141 3.20 -1.18 21.25
CA GLY A 141 3.81 -1.54 22.54
C GLY A 141 4.11 -0.32 23.40
N PRO A 142 3.10 0.45 23.85
CA PRO A 142 3.30 1.67 24.64
C PRO A 142 3.98 1.45 25.99
N ASP A 143 3.86 0.24 26.55
CA ASP A 143 4.52 -0.19 27.77
C ASP A 143 6.05 -0.10 27.68
N THR A 144 6.61 -0.22 26.47
CA THR A 144 8.06 -0.14 26.21
C THR A 144 8.60 1.29 26.08
N LEU A 145 7.75 2.32 26.22
CA LEU A 145 8.12 3.72 25.99
C LEU A 145 9.34 4.17 26.81
N PHE A 146 9.42 3.80 28.08
CA PHE A 146 10.54 4.18 28.96
C PHE A 146 11.88 3.51 28.58
N GLY A 147 11.86 2.51 27.70
CA GLY A 147 13.05 1.88 27.13
C GLY A 147 13.50 2.47 25.80
N ALA A 148 12.78 3.45 25.24
CA ALA A 148 13.14 4.09 23.98
C ALA A 148 14.41 4.95 24.15
N THR A 149 15.49 4.58 23.46
CA THR A 149 16.81 5.25 23.57
C THR A 149 17.15 6.13 22.36
N TYR A 150 16.49 5.91 21.24
CA TYR A 150 16.65 6.68 20.01
C TYR A 150 15.37 6.58 19.17
N MET A 151 15.26 7.44 18.16
CA MET A 151 14.18 7.37 17.18
C MET A 151 14.77 7.18 15.78
N ALA A 152 14.10 6.34 14.98
CA ALA A 152 14.44 6.15 13.58
C ALA A 152 13.37 6.83 12.71
N LEU A 153 13.80 7.74 11.83
CA LEU A 153 12.92 8.39 10.87
C LEU A 153 13.14 7.83 9.46
N ALA A 154 12.05 7.76 8.69
CA ALA A 154 12.11 7.44 7.28
C ALA A 154 12.94 8.50 6.54
N PRO A 155 13.77 8.13 5.55
CA PRO A 155 14.56 9.09 4.76
C PRO A 155 13.71 10.19 4.12
N GLU A 156 12.45 9.90 3.84
CA GLU A 156 11.49 10.79 3.20
C GLU A 156 10.78 11.74 4.19
N HIS A 157 11.01 11.57 5.50
CA HIS A 157 10.36 12.38 6.52
C HIS A 157 10.76 13.86 6.42
N PRO A 158 9.82 14.84 6.51
CA PRO A 158 10.14 16.25 6.33
C PRO A 158 11.28 16.77 7.23
N LEU A 159 11.30 16.36 8.50
CA LEU A 159 12.37 16.75 9.44
C LEU A 159 13.76 16.23 9.04
N VAL A 160 13.83 15.08 8.36
CA VAL A 160 15.11 14.56 7.84
C VAL A 160 15.67 15.50 6.78
N GLN A 161 14.81 15.99 5.87
CA GLN A 161 15.23 16.92 4.82
C GLN A 161 15.76 18.23 5.44
N SER A 162 15.03 18.81 6.39
CA SER A 162 15.47 20.04 7.05
C SER A 162 16.79 19.90 7.82
N VAL A 163 17.06 18.73 8.41
CA VAL A 163 18.33 18.48 9.12
C VAL A 163 19.46 18.26 8.13
N ALA A 164 19.23 17.52 7.04
CA ALA A 164 20.23 17.27 6.00
C ALA A 164 20.68 18.54 5.27
N GLU A 165 19.79 19.53 5.10
CA GLU A 165 20.13 20.83 4.53
C GLU A 165 21.06 21.66 5.44
N ASN A 166 20.95 21.49 6.77
CA ASN A 166 21.67 22.28 7.76
C ASN A 166 22.96 21.63 8.31
N ASP A 167 23.16 20.31 8.12
CA ASP A 167 24.43 19.62 8.41
C ASP A 167 24.96 18.80 7.19
N PRO A 168 25.70 19.45 6.27
CA PRO A 168 26.29 18.78 5.10
C PRO A 168 27.31 17.69 5.43
N LYS A 169 27.83 17.65 6.67
CA LYS A 169 28.83 16.65 7.11
C LYS A 169 28.18 15.38 7.68
N GLY A 170 26.86 15.35 7.87
CA GLY A 170 26.11 14.15 8.25
C GLY A 170 26.53 13.57 9.60
N SER A 171 26.99 14.40 10.54
CA SER A 171 27.65 13.95 11.78
C SER A 171 26.73 13.15 12.72
N GLY A 172 25.41 13.23 12.52
CA GLY A 172 24.38 12.39 13.16
C GLY A 172 23.54 11.53 12.20
N ILE A 173 23.85 11.52 10.90
CA ILE A 173 23.10 10.78 9.88
C ILE A 173 23.89 9.51 9.54
N HIS A 174 23.68 8.45 10.31
CA HIS A 174 24.18 7.13 9.95
C HIS A 174 23.36 6.60 8.76
N ARG A 175 23.96 6.57 7.55
CA ARG A 175 23.40 5.96 6.34
C ARG A 175 23.37 4.43 6.46
N GLU A 176 22.52 3.92 7.33
CA GLU A 176 21.74 2.74 6.99
C GLU A 176 20.39 3.27 6.46
N HIS A 177 19.53 2.45 5.87
CA HIS A 177 18.26 2.93 5.28
C HIS A 177 17.23 3.46 6.32
N LYS A 178 17.71 3.95 7.48
CA LYS A 178 17.03 4.56 8.62
C LYS A 178 17.95 5.61 9.23
N ILE A 179 17.50 6.87 9.30
CA ILE A 179 18.26 7.92 9.98
C ILE A 179 18.00 7.80 11.48
N THR A 180 19.07 7.64 12.25
CA THR A 180 19.02 7.46 13.71
C THR A 180 19.30 8.80 14.38
N ILE A 181 18.29 9.42 15.00
CA ILE A 181 18.48 10.60 15.85
C ILE A 181 18.66 10.09 17.29
N ARG A 182 19.80 10.41 17.89
CA ARG A 182 20.09 10.17 19.31
C ARG A 182 19.78 11.44 20.11
N PHE A 183 19.09 11.27 21.24
CA PHE A 183 18.82 12.34 22.21
C PHE A 183 20.05 12.66 23.05
#